data_AF-A0A936FFL7-F1
#
_entry.id   AF-A0A936FFL7-F1
#
_cell.length_a   1.000
_cell.length_b   1.000
_cell.length_c   1.000
_cell.angle_alpha   90.00
_cell.angle_beta   90.00
_cell.angle_gamma   90.00
#
_symmetry.space_group_name_H-M   'P 1'
#
loop_
_entity.id
_entity.type
_entity.pdbx_description
1 polymer ?
#
loop_
_entity_poly.entity_id
_entity_poly.type
_entity_poly.pdbx_seq_one_letter_code
_entity_poly.pdbx_strand_id
1 'polypeptide(L)'
;MLYVSASQAKQGLAAVLDNCAREPVVIRRHERDVAVVMSMQEYERLTRLNVAEFQRFCDAVGASARDAGLTEQKLAQLLADD
;
A
#
# COMPACT_ATOMS: atom_id res chain seq x y z
N MET A 1 -17.69 -2.63 5.23
CA MET A 1 -16.52 -3.29 5.86
C MET A 1 -17.06 -4.12 7.00
N LEU A 2 -16.72 -5.40 7.04
CA LEU A 2 -17.20 -6.33 8.08
C LEU A 2 -16.24 -6.32 9.28
N TYR A 3 -16.76 -6.47 10.51
CA TYR A 3 -15.94 -6.58 11.71
C TYR A 3 -16.20 -7.91 12.42
N VAL A 4 -15.13 -8.60 12.80
CA VAL A 4 -15.18 -9.85 13.57
C VAL A 4 -14.20 -9.80 14.72
N SER A 5 -14.51 -10.46 15.84
CA SER A 5 -13.52 -10.64 16.90
C SER A 5 -12.43 -11.63 16.48
N ALA A 6 -11.26 -11.55 17.11
CA ALA A 6 -10.18 -12.53 16.92
C ALA A 6 -10.64 -13.98 17.21
N SER A 7 -11.54 -14.17 18.18
CA SER A 7 -12.11 -15.49 18.49
C SER A 7 -13.00 -16.00 17.36
N GLN A 8 -13.90 -15.16 16.83
CA GLN A 8 -14.75 -15.51 15.69
C GLN A 8 -13.92 -15.78 14.43
N ALA A 9 -12.89 -14.99 14.16
CA ALA A 9 -11.98 -15.22 13.03
C ALA A 9 -11.26 -16.56 13.15
N LYS A 10 -10.80 -16.91 14.36
CA LYS A 10 -10.14 -18.21 14.63
C LYS A 10 -11.09 -19.39 14.42
N GLN A 11 -12.34 -19.28 14.91
CA GLN A 11 -13.32 -20.36 14.85
C GLN A 11 -13.97 -20.50 13.47
N GLY A 12 -14.09 -19.40 12.72
CA GLY A 12 -14.84 -19.31 11.47
C GLY A 12 -14.02 -18.79 10.30
N LEU A 13 -12.76 -19.24 10.15
CA LEU A 13 -11.86 -18.73 9.11
C LEU A 13 -12.45 -18.87 7.70
N ALA A 14 -13.13 -19.97 7.38
CA ALA A 14 -13.77 -20.16 6.07
C ALA A 14 -14.77 -19.03 5.75
N ALA A 15 -15.62 -18.68 6.71
CA ALA A 15 -16.57 -17.58 6.54
C ALA A 15 -15.86 -16.24 6.37
N VAL A 16 -14.72 -16.01 7.05
CA VAL A 16 -13.93 -14.79 6.85
C VAL A 16 -13.40 -14.72 5.41
N LEU A 17 -12.91 -15.83 4.86
CA LEU A 17 -12.42 -15.91 3.48
C LEU A 17 -13.54 -15.69 2.45
N ASP A 18 -14.72 -16.28 2.67
CA ASP A 18 -15.87 -16.09 1.78
C ASP A 18 -16.36 -14.63 1.76
N ASN A 19 -16.36 -13.98 2.94
CA ASN A 19 -16.75 -12.57 3.05
C ASN A 19 -15.68 -11.63 2.45
N CYS A 20 -14.39 -11.94 2.63
CA CYS A 20 -13.31 -11.07 2.16
C CYS A 20 -13.22 -10.98 0.63
N ALA A 21 -13.87 -11.90 -0.09
CA ALA A 21 -14.03 -11.84 -1.54
C ALA A 21 -14.93 -10.67 -2.00
N ARG A 22 -15.85 -10.19 -1.14
CA ARG A 22 -16.80 -9.12 -1.47
C ARG A 22 -16.39 -7.78 -0.86
N GLU A 23 -15.87 -7.81 0.37
CA GLU A 23 -15.43 -6.62 1.08
C GLU A 23 -14.37 -6.95 2.14
N PRO A 24 -13.48 -6.01 2.50
CA PRO A 24 -12.51 -6.24 3.57
C PRO A 24 -13.17 -6.57 4.92
N VAL A 25 -12.59 -7.54 5.61
CA VAL A 25 -13.00 -7.99 6.96
C VAL A 25 -11.94 -7.57 7.97
N VAL A 26 -12.31 -6.78 8.97
CA VAL A 26 -11.43 -6.34 10.05
C VAL A 26 -11.57 -7.29 11.24
N ILE A 27 -10.42 -7.75 11.73
CA ILE A 27 -10.32 -8.54 12.94
C ILE A 27 -10.03 -7.60 14.12
N ARG A 28 -10.87 -7.69 15.15
CA ARG A 28 -10.74 -6.91 16.39
C ARG A 28 -10.32 -7.75 17.59
N ARG A 29 -9.48 -7.19 18.45
CA ARG A 29 -9.12 -7.76 19.76
C ARG A 29 -9.19 -6.68 20.83
N HIS A 30 -10.01 -6.90 21.87
CA HIS A 30 -10.26 -5.91 22.92
C HIS A 30 -10.63 -4.54 22.32
N GLU A 31 -11.62 -4.53 21.40
CA GLU A 31 -12.12 -3.34 20.69
C GLU A 31 -11.12 -2.59 19.80
N ARG A 32 -9.89 -3.09 19.66
CA ARG A 32 -8.90 -2.55 18.72
C ARG A 32 -8.90 -3.32 17.41
N ASP A 33 -8.84 -2.60 16.30
CA ASP A 33 -8.58 -3.17 14.98
C ASP A 33 -7.12 -3.69 14.96
N VAL A 34 -6.93 -4.98 14.76
CA VAL A 34 -5.60 -5.63 14.83
C VAL A 34 -5.14 -6.25 13.52
N ALA A 35 -6.06 -6.56 12.61
CA ALA A 35 -5.75 -7.06 11.27
C ALA A 35 -6.92 -6.80 10.31
N VAL A 36 -6.63 -6.85 9.01
CA VAL A 36 -7.63 -6.84 7.94
C VAL A 36 -7.35 -8.01 6.99
N VAL A 37 -8.41 -8.71 6.58
CA VAL A 37 -8.38 -9.72 5.53
C VAL A 37 -9.15 -9.17 4.33
N MET A 38 -8.57 -9.30 3.14
CA MET A 38 -9.15 -8.83 1.87
C MET A 38 -8.73 -9.78 0.75
N SER A 39 -9.44 -9.71 -0.38
CA SER A 39 -9.05 -10.43 -1.58
C SER A 39 -7.65 -10.02 -2.07
N MET A 40 -6.94 -10.94 -2.72
CA MET A 40 -5.65 -10.64 -3.33
C MET A 40 -5.74 -9.54 -4.40
N GLN A 41 -6.84 -9.50 -5.15
CA GLN A 41 -7.09 -8.45 -6.13
C GLN A 41 -7.14 -7.06 -5.48
N GLU A 42 -7.82 -6.92 -4.34
CA GLU A 42 -7.89 -5.65 -3.61
C GLU A 42 -6.55 -5.28 -2.99
N TYR A 43 -5.83 -6.26 -2.43
CA TYR A 43 -4.47 -6.04 -1.94
C TYR A 43 -3.54 -5.52 -3.06
N GLU A 44 -3.52 -6.16 -4.22
CA GLU A 44 -2.72 -5.74 -5.39
C GLU A 44 -3.15 -4.38 -5.94
N ARG A 45 -4.44 -4.06 -5.88
CA ARG A 45 -4.94 -2.74 -6.27
C ARG A 45 -4.36 -1.66 -5.35
N LEU A 46 -4.40 -1.87 -4.04
CA LEU A 46 -3.86 -0.92 -3.06
C LEU A 46 -2.33 -0.78 -3.15
N THR A 47 -1.60 -1.89 -3.29
CA THR A 47 -0.13 -1.83 -3.39
C THR A 47 0.34 -1.16 -4.68
N ARG A 48 -0.34 -1.40 -5.81
CA ARG A 48 -0.02 -0.72 -7.08
C ARG A 48 -0.33 0.77 -7.05
N LEU A 49 -1.35 1.20 -6.31
CA LEU A 49 -1.66 2.63 -6.17
C LEU A 49 -0.48 3.37 -5.53
N ASN A 50 0.12 2.81 -4.49
CA ASN A 50 1.28 3.41 -3.82
C ASN A 50 2.49 3.52 -4.77
N VAL A 51 2.75 2.47 -5.56
CA VAL A 51 3.83 2.49 -6.57
C VAL A 51 3.55 3.55 -7.63
N ALA A 52 2.33 3.61 -8.15
CA ALA A 52 1.97 4.58 -9.18
C ALA A 52 2.04 6.02 -8.66
N GLU A 53 1.68 6.26 -7.40
CA GLU A 53 1.81 7.57 -6.77
C GLU A 53 3.27 7.97 -6.56
N PHE A 54 4.10 7.05 -6.08
CA PHE A 54 5.53 7.27 -5.96
C PHE A 54 6.18 7.56 -7.31
N GLN A 55 5.82 6.81 -8.36
CA GLN A 55 6.31 7.04 -9.72
C GLN A 55 5.95 8.45 -10.21
N ARG A 56 4.69 8.87 -10.03
CA ARG A 56 4.25 10.23 -10.40
C ARG A 56 5.01 11.32 -9.63
N PHE A 57 5.29 11.07 -8.35
CA PHE A 57 6.11 11.97 -7.54
C PHE A 57 7.54 12.08 -8.09
N CYS A 58 8.20 10.95 -8.37
CA CYS A 58 9.53 10.93 -8.98
C CYS A 58 9.56 11.64 -10.34
N ASP A 59 8.56 11.42 -11.19
CA ASP A 59 8.45 12.08 -12.49
C ASP A 59 8.33 13.59 -12.34
N ALA A 60 7.52 14.06 -11.38
CA ALA A 60 7.35 15.48 -11.08
C ALA A 60 8.64 16.13 -10.55
N VAL A 61 9.33 15.46 -9.62
CA VAL A 61 10.61 15.91 -9.08
C VAL A 61 11.67 15.95 -10.18
N GLY A 62 11.75 14.90 -11.02
CA GLY A 62 12.68 14.82 -12.14
C GLY A 62 12.41 15.87 -13.23
N ALA A 63 11.14 16.22 -13.47
CA ALA A 63 10.78 17.35 -14.33
C ALA A 63 11.25 18.67 -13.73
N SER A 64 10.90 18.95 -12.46
CA SER A 64 11.30 20.18 -11.78
C SER A 64 12.82 20.35 -11.68
N ALA A 65 13.56 19.26 -11.47
CA ALA A 65 15.02 19.30 -11.39
C ALA A 65 15.64 19.63 -12.75
N ARG A 66 15.12 19.03 -13.84
CA ARG A 66 15.53 19.37 -15.22
C ARG A 66 15.25 20.83 -15.54
N ASP A 67 14.07 21.33 -15.19
CA ASP A 67 13.70 22.74 -15.38
C ASP A 67 14.60 23.69 -14.58
N ALA A 68 15.07 23.26 -13.40
CA ALA A 68 16.08 23.96 -12.60
C ALA A 68 17.53 23.80 -13.12
N GLY A 69 17.74 23.12 -14.24
CA GLY A 69 19.04 22.97 -14.89
C GLY A 69 19.90 21.82 -14.35
N LEU A 70 19.29 20.80 -13.74
CA LEU A 70 19.95 19.53 -13.44
C LEU A 70 20.24 18.79 -14.75
N THR A 71 21.49 18.39 -14.93
CA THR A 71 21.97 17.61 -16.07
C THR A 71 22.55 16.29 -15.59
N GLU A 72 22.71 15.32 -16.49
CA GLU A 72 23.33 14.03 -16.18
C GLU A 72 24.71 14.20 -15.53
N GLN A 73 25.51 15.15 -16.02
CA GLN A 73 26.83 15.44 -15.47
C GLN A 73 26.76 15.99 -14.03
N LYS A 74 25.83 16.90 -13.74
CA LYS A 74 25.64 17.45 -12.39
C LYS A 74 25.10 16.39 -11.43
N LEU A 75 24.20 15.53 -11.91
CA LEU A 75 23.68 14.41 -11.13
C LEU A 75 24.79 13.41 -10.78
N ALA A 76 25.62 13.04 -11.75
CA ALA A 76 26.76 12.15 -11.52
C ALA A 76 27.78 12.73 -10.53
N GLN A 77 27.97 14.06 -10.51
CA GLN A 77 28.78 14.73 -9.49
C GLN A 77 28.16 14.60 -8.10
N LEU A 78 26.86 14.91 -7.96
CA LEU A 78 26.15 14.80 -6.68
C LEU A 78 26.18 13.38 -6.09
N LEU A 79 25.96 12.36 -6.92
CA LEU A 79 25.96 10.96 -6.48
C LEU A 79 27.35 10.40 -6.16
N ALA A 80 28.42 11.05 -6.62
CA ALA A 80 29.80 10.66 -6.30
C ALA A 80 30.28 11.26 -4.97
N ASP A 81 29.58 12.28 -4.46
CA ASP A 81 29.90 13.01 -3.22
C ASP A 81 29.14 12.46 -1.99
N ASP A 82 28.24 11.47 -2.18
CA ASP A 82 27.51 10.72 -1.13
C ASP A 82 28.21 9.39 -0.76
#